data_AF-A0A9X9XFV0-F1
#
_entry.id   AF-A0A9X9XFV0-F1
#
_cell.length_a   1.000
_cell.length_b   1.000
_cell.length_c   1.000
_cell.angle_alpha   90.00
_cell.angle_beta   90.00
_cell.angle_gamma   90.00
#
_symmetry.space_group_name_H-M   'P 1'
#
loop_
_entity.id
_entity.type
_entity.pdbx_description
1 polymer ?
#
loop_
_entity_poly.entity_id
_entity_poly.type
_entity_poly.pdbx_seq_one_letter_code
_entity_poly.pdbx_strand_id
1 'polypeptide(L)'
;MRLPSGLAALAVVTLAFSPAAEARDITRSGTVTGPRGQTGSYSGTYSRTPGQGATRSRTVTGPQGQSVTRSGSVTNNGDGSASGTRTTTGPAGNTVTRSGSVSVNP
;
A
#
# COMPACT_ATOMS: atom_id res chain seq x y z
N MET A 1 60.68 -12.54 -35.29
CA MET A 1 59.68 -13.60 -35.58
C MET A 1 58.76 -13.69 -34.34
N ARG A 2 57.87 -12.71 -34.16
CA ARG A 2 56.39 -12.81 -34.19
C ARG A 2 55.81 -13.72 -33.10
N LEU A 3 55.37 -13.09 -31.99
CA LEU A 3 54.64 -13.69 -30.86
C LEU A 3 53.29 -14.28 -31.29
N PRO A 4 52.78 -15.33 -30.62
CA PRO A 4 51.51 -15.93 -30.96
C PRO A 4 50.32 -15.10 -30.48
N SER A 5 49.27 -15.18 -31.29
CA SER A 5 47.97 -14.56 -31.21
C SER A 5 47.26 -14.81 -29.87
N GLY A 6 47.12 -13.76 -29.06
CA GLY A 6 46.19 -13.76 -27.93
C GLY A 6 44.87 -13.14 -28.35
N LEU A 7 43.85 -13.96 -28.65
CA LEU A 7 42.46 -13.47 -28.68
C LEU A 7 42.12 -13.03 -27.24
N ALA A 8 42.09 -11.72 -27.00
CA ALA A 8 41.48 -11.18 -25.79
C ALA A 8 39.95 -11.35 -25.91
N ALA A 9 39.41 -12.35 -25.24
CA ALA A 9 37.96 -12.50 -25.11
C ALA A 9 37.42 -11.39 -24.20
N LEU A 10 36.73 -10.42 -24.81
CA LEU A 10 36.03 -9.36 -24.08
C LEU A 10 34.74 -9.95 -23.49
N ALA A 11 34.74 -10.26 -22.19
CA ALA A 11 33.55 -10.71 -21.49
C ALA A 11 32.62 -9.53 -21.22
N VAL A 12 31.53 -9.42 -21.99
CA VAL A 12 30.45 -8.46 -21.72
C VAL A 12 29.57 -9.05 -20.62
N VAL A 13 29.71 -8.53 -19.40
CA VAL A 13 28.80 -8.85 -18.29
C VAL A 13 27.54 -7.99 -18.45
N THR A 14 26.45 -8.59 -18.90
CA THR A 14 25.13 -7.97 -18.89
C THR A 14 24.52 -8.04 -17.48
N LEU A 15 24.59 -6.94 -16.74
CA LEU A 15 23.85 -6.79 -15.48
C LEU A 15 22.36 -6.59 -15.80
N ALA A 16 21.57 -7.64 -15.58
CA ALA A 16 20.11 -7.53 -15.61
C ALA A 16 19.63 -6.77 -14.37
N PHE A 17 19.33 -5.47 -14.52
CA PHE A 17 18.64 -4.70 -13.49
C PHE A 17 17.16 -5.09 -13.48
N SER A 18 16.74 -5.86 -12.48
CA SER A 18 15.32 -5.99 -12.14
C SER A 18 14.94 -4.79 -11.27
N PRO A 19 13.85 -4.06 -11.54
CA PRO A 19 13.41 -3.01 -10.64
C PRO A 19 13.02 -3.65 -9.30
N ALA A 20 13.70 -3.26 -8.23
CA ALA A 20 13.27 -3.62 -6.89
C ALA A 20 11.86 -3.07 -6.69
N ALA A 21 10.92 -3.91 -6.27
CA ALA A 21 9.63 -3.41 -5.85
C ALA A 21 9.86 -2.55 -4.61
N GLU A 22 9.65 -1.24 -4.74
CA GLU A 22 9.92 -0.29 -3.66
C GLU A 22 8.71 -0.14 -2.74
N ALA A 23 8.97 0.24 -1.48
CA ALA A 23 7.92 0.67 -0.58
C ALA A 23 7.20 1.88 -1.17
N ARG A 24 5.87 1.92 -1.07
CA ARG A 24 5.05 3.01 -1.63
C ARG A 24 4.17 3.62 -0.56
N ASP A 25 4.44 4.88 -0.27
CA ASP A 25 3.62 5.72 0.59
C ASP A 25 2.87 6.75 -0.26
N ILE A 26 1.56 6.82 -0.06
CA ILE A 26 0.66 7.69 -0.82
C ILE A 26 -0.24 8.41 0.18
N THR A 27 -0.18 9.75 0.17
CA THR A 27 -1.13 10.60 0.88
C THR A 27 -2.08 11.25 -0.11
N ARG A 28 -3.37 11.26 0.21
CA ARG A 28 -4.41 11.90 -0.60
C ARG A 28 -5.33 12.70 0.31
N SER A 29 -5.63 13.92 -0.09
CA SER A 29 -6.66 14.73 0.53
C SER A 29 -7.44 15.48 -0.54
N GLY A 30 -8.64 15.93 -0.19
CA GLY A 30 -9.46 16.72 -1.09
C GLY A 30 -10.85 17.00 -0.52
N THR A 31 -11.63 17.76 -1.26
CA THR A 31 -13.02 18.08 -0.95
C THR A 31 -13.95 17.47 -1.99
N VAL A 32 -15.20 17.26 -1.59
CA VAL A 32 -16.27 16.78 -2.48
C VAL A 32 -17.50 17.63 -2.20
N THR A 33 -18.00 18.31 -3.23
CA THR A 33 -19.26 19.06 -3.15
C THR A 33 -20.39 18.17 -3.64
N GLY A 34 -21.33 17.88 -2.74
CA GLY A 34 -22.51 17.07 -3.01
C GLY A 34 -23.68 17.88 -3.58
N PRO A 35 -24.79 17.20 -3.93
CA PRO A 35 -26.02 17.86 -4.35
C PRO A 35 -26.52 18.80 -3.25
N ARG A 36 -26.95 20.01 -3.64
CA ARG A 36 -27.26 21.17 -2.77
C ARG A 36 -26.04 21.98 -2.28
N GLY A 37 -24.87 21.84 -2.91
CA GLY A 37 -23.70 22.68 -2.63
C GLY A 37 -22.99 22.39 -1.30
N GLN A 38 -23.37 21.31 -0.63
CA GLN A 38 -22.77 20.92 0.64
C GLN A 38 -21.41 20.26 0.41
N THR A 39 -20.35 20.79 1.01
CA THR A 39 -18.98 20.31 0.81
C THR A 39 -18.50 19.47 1.98
N GLY A 40 -17.98 18.27 1.71
CA GLY A 40 -17.23 17.46 2.65
C GLY A 40 -15.75 17.40 2.28
N SER A 41 -14.93 16.87 3.19
CA SER A 41 -13.49 16.67 2.98
C SER A 41 -13.09 15.22 3.24
N TYR A 42 -12.00 14.78 2.62
CA TYR A 42 -11.37 13.52 2.96
C TYR A 42 -9.85 13.65 2.99
N SER A 43 -9.22 12.79 3.77
CA SER A 43 -7.78 12.64 3.90
C SER A 43 -7.48 11.15 4.08
N GLY A 44 -6.35 10.67 3.58
CA GLY A 44 -5.93 9.31 3.83
C GLY A 44 -4.51 9.03 3.39
N THR A 45 -3.94 8.02 4.02
CA THR A 45 -2.62 7.50 3.74
C THR A 45 -2.72 6.03 3.34
N TYR A 46 -1.82 5.60 2.49
CA TYR A 46 -1.65 4.22 2.09
C TYR A 46 -0.17 3.92 2.01
N SER A 47 0.27 2.89 2.71
CA SER A 47 1.66 2.44 2.75
C SER A 47 1.70 0.98 2.35
N ARG A 48 2.56 0.61 1.41
CA ARG A 48 2.76 -0.79 1.00
C ARG A 48 4.23 -1.12 0.99
N THR A 49 4.57 -2.23 1.64
CA THR A 49 5.89 -2.84 1.57
C THR A 49 5.77 -4.17 0.82
N PRO A 50 6.41 -4.31 -0.35
CA PRO A 50 6.36 -5.56 -1.13
C PRO A 50 6.78 -6.77 -0.30
N GLY A 51 6.08 -7.88 -0.47
CA GLY A 51 6.28 -9.11 0.31
C GLY A 51 5.72 -9.05 1.74
N GLN A 52 5.65 -7.89 2.39
CA GLN A 52 5.24 -7.77 3.80
C GLN A 52 3.76 -7.46 3.99
N GLY A 53 3.19 -6.56 3.18
CA GLY A 53 1.80 -6.16 3.33
C GLY A 53 1.53 -4.68 3.05
N ALA A 54 0.41 -4.17 3.56
CA ALA A 54 0.02 -2.78 3.38
C ALA A 54 -0.79 -2.25 4.56
N THR A 55 -0.68 -0.96 4.84
CA THR A 55 -1.53 -0.23 5.78
C THR A 55 -2.29 0.87 5.05
N ARG A 56 -3.47 1.22 5.58
CA ARG A 56 -4.29 2.30 5.05
C ARG A 56 -5.01 3.01 6.18
N SER A 57 -4.99 4.33 6.16
CA SER A 57 -5.83 5.18 6.99
C SER A 57 -6.62 6.15 6.13
N ARG A 58 -7.87 6.42 6.50
CA ARG A 58 -8.70 7.43 5.82
C ARG A 58 -9.66 8.06 6.81
N THR A 59 -9.76 9.38 6.75
CA THR A 59 -10.76 10.18 7.42
C THR A 59 -11.64 10.85 6.38
N VAL A 60 -12.95 10.84 6.60
CA VAL A 60 -13.92 11.57 5.80
C VAL A 60 -14.75 12.43 6.74
N THR A 61 -14.83 13.72 6.46
CA THR A 61 -15.61 14.70 7.21
C THR A 61 -16.74 15.20 6.35
N GLY A 62 -17.97 15.02 6.81
CA GLY A 62 -19.16 15.53 6.13
C GLY A 62 -19.31 17.04 6.27
N PRO A 63 -20.25 17.65 5.53
CA PRO A 63 -20.53 19.09 5.58
C PRO A 63 -20.93 19.60 6.96
N GLN A 64 -21.50 18.72 7.80
CA GLN A 64 -21.89 19.02 9.18
C GLN A 64 -20.73 18.85 10.19
N GLY A 65 -19.48 18.71 9.71
CA GLY A 65 -18.30 18.55 10.55
C GLY A 65 -18.13 17.17 11.18
N GLN A 66 -19.08 16.25 10.99
CA GLN A 66 -18.99 14.89 11.51
C GLN A 66 -18.01 14.04 10.69
N SER A 67 -17.11 13.33 11.39
CA SER A 67 -16.06 12.55 10.76
C SER A 67 -16.20 11.05 11.00
N VAL A 68 -15.81 10.27 9.99
CA VAL A 68 -15.60 8.83 10.09
C VAL A 68 -14.15 8.53 9.76
N THR A 69 -13.47 7.79 10.63
CA THR A 69 -12.09 7.35 10.43
C THR A 69 -12.04 5.85 10.26
N ARG A 70 -11.27 5.39 9.28
CA ARG A 70 -11.08 3.97 8.97
C ARG A 70 -9.59 3.70 8.79
N SER A 71 -9.04 2.84 9.63
CA SER A 71 -7.66 2.38 9.54
C SER A 71 -7.62 0.86 9.40
N GLY A 72 -6.55 0.34 8.82
CA GLY A 72 -6.35 -1.11 8.74
C GLY A 72 -5.02 -1.49 8.13
N SER A 73 -4.69 -2.76 8.29
CA SER A 73 -3.48 -3.37 7.77
C SER A 73 -3.78 -4.75 7.20
N VAL A 74 -2.95 -5.16 6.25
CA VAL A 74 -2.83 -6.51 5.74
C VAL A 74 -1.37 -6.91 5.86
N THR A 75 -1.12 -8.13 6.32
CA THR A 75 0.19 -8.76 6.42
C THR A 75 0.17 -10.02 5.56
N ASN A 76 1.19 -10.21 4.73
CA ASN A 76 1.42 -11.48 4.06
C ASN A 76 2.26 -12.36 4.99
N ASN A 77 1.83 -13.59 5.23
CA ASN A 77 2.48 -14.46 6.23
C ASN A 77 3.63 -15.30 5.63
N GLY A 78 3.87 -15.22 4.32
CA GLY A 78 4.97 -15.90 3.63
C GLY A 78 4.69 -17.35 3.20
N ASP A 79 3.61 -17.95 3.70
CA ASP A 79 3.14 -19.32 3.42
C ASP A 79 2.02 -19.37 2.36
N GLY A 80 1.82 -18.28 1.62
CA GLY A 80 0.69 -18.13 0.70
C GLY A 80 -0.61 -17.65 1.37
N SER A 81 -0.60 -17.44 2.69
CA SER A 81 -1.71 -16.82 3.41
C SER A 81 -1.48 -15.32 3.68
N ALA A 82 -2.57 -14.59 3.91
CA ALA A 82 -2.54 -13.20 4.34
C ALA A 82 -3.54 -12.98 5.46
N SER A 83 -3.18 -12.15 6.44
CA SER A 83 -4.05 -11.73 7.53
C SER A 83 -4.26 -10.22 7.50
N GLY A 84 -5.34 -9.74 8.11
CA GLY A 84 -5.59 -8.31 8.15
C GLY A 84 -6.56 -7.89 9.23
N THR A 85 -6.49 -6.60 9.58
CA THR A 85 -7.38 -5.96 10.53
C THR A 85 -7.89 -4.65 9.96
N ARG A 86 -9.15 -4.31 10.23
CA ARG A 86 -9.72 -3.00 9.98
C ARG A 86 -10.45 -2.49 11.21
N THR A 87 -10.18 -1.25 11.56
CA THR A 87 -10.91 -0.47 12.55
C THR A 87 -11.68 0.65 11.86
N THR A 88 -12.93 0.88 12.25
CA THR A 88 -13.74 2.03 11.82
C THR A 88 -14.32 2.72 13.04
N THR A 89 -14.05 4.02 13.19
CA THR A 89 -14.56 4.87 14.27
C THR A 89 -15.53 5.89 13.67
N GLY A 90 -16.75 5.92 14.20
CA GLY A 90 -17.79 6.85 13.80
C GLY A 90 -17.70 8.21 14.51
N PRO A 91 -18.58 9.17 14.15
CA PRO A 91 -18.55 10.52 14.68
C PRO A 91 -18.79 10.60 16.20
N ALA A 92 -19.53 9.64 16.75
CA ALA A 92 -19.80 9.52 18.19
C ALA A 92 -18.67 8.81 18.96
N GLY A 93 -17.53 8.52 18.33
CA GLY A 93 -16.41 7.81 18.95
C GLY A 93 -16.56 6.29 19.02
N ASN A 94 -17.74 5.74 18.69
CA ASN A 94 -17.95 4.29 18.65
C ASN A 94 -17.10 3.63 17.57
N THR A 95 -16.47 2.51 17.92
CA THR A 95 -15.52 1.80 17.06
C THR A 95 -15.95 0.36 16.80
N VAL A 96 -15.75 -0.09 15.56
CA VAL A 96 -15.85 -1.50 15.16
C VAL A 96 -14.53 -1.96 14.60
N THR A 97 -13.98 -3.04 15.17
CA THR A 97 -12.78 -3.71 14.68
C THR A 97 -13.14 -5.07 14.09
N ARG A 98 -12.58 -5.39 12.93
CA ARG A 98 -12.73 -6.69 12.26
C ARG A 98 -11.35 -7.19 11.89
N SER A 99 -11.08 -8.46 12.14
CA SER A 99 -9.88 -9.16 11.70
C SER A 99 -10.27 -10.40 10.91
N GLY A 100 -9.33 -10.90 10.11
CA GLY A 100 -9.52 -12.14 9.36
C GLY A 100 -8.26 -12.54 8.61
N SER A 101 -8.28 -13.74 8.06
CA SER A 101 -7.21 -14.29 7.24
C SER A 101 -7.77 -15.01 6.02
N VAL A 102 -6.97 -15.03 4.95
CA VAL A 102 -7.20 -15.83 3.75
C VAL A 102 -5.97 -16.72 3.57
N SER A 103 -6.20 -17.99 3.24
CA SER A 103 -5.14 -18.93 2.86
C SER A 103 -5.53 -19.61 1.56
N VAL A 104 -4.54 -19.87 0.71
CA VAL A 104 -4.73 -20.70 -0.47
C VAL A 104 -4.54 -22.14 -0.02
N ASN A 105 -5.62 -22.92 -0.01
CA ASN A 105 -5.51 -24.36 0.22
C ASN A 105 -5.05 -25.03 -1.09
N PRO A 106 -4.07 -25.96 -1.04
CA PRO A 106 -3.61 -26.70 -2.22
C PRO A 106 -4.70 -27.59 -2.82
#